data_AF-A0A7S2Y5V1-F1
#
_entry.id   AF-A0A7S2Y5V1-F1
#
_cell.length_a   1.000
_cell.length_b   1.000
_cell.length_c   1.000
_cell.angle_alpha   90.00
_cell.angle_beta   90.00
_cell.angle_gamma   90.00
#
_symmetry.space_group_name_H-M   'P 1'
#
loop_
_entity.id
_entity.type
_entity.pdbx_description
1 polymer ?
#
loop_
_entity_poly.entity_id
_entity_poly.type
_entity_poly.pdbx_seq_one_letter_code
_entity_poly.pdbx_strand_id
1 'polypeptide(L)'
;MGDDPLTFIKKTISVLLLIFSLVVVHALIADKQTNLSDNIHPALAYVALWGALIWLSMVEGSQASMVGLPPVDRELYRESHPIAFKICERGHRGDNLDRYLMGRQFMVLALVFVINMSGAPIEDADVLNLPTPLANAFLKSGLAMILFTCMIGQLNTQVNASHCMLDYLNDHFATFTVWVAVGIEASGLLHASYLIQMIVAMCAGQTIESNEPPRDGLANVLYWGRVLFSCGCLGFAFAVTLAALFDGKTTMWDGIPEVVSIIFFFGLMSVVGMLEGMQIAFFAVAKMTEEERNYNNWAKWTNELLFDNGGRGLPGFMIGRQLCVVSCFFVIARVTTVSIEDGDDNVLGVGDGAQKFFETGLLGALITTIVASIAWQLVASAFPLTMLGNVVTYVLLRICLFLEATGIASGAWVLASIHKKVAGFQKDEVYVGTAEERAAQGHGDKKIHDKEIGHLTG
;
A
#
# COMPACT_ATOMS: atom_id res chain seq x y z
N MET A 1 -14.70 -11.21 25.41
CA MET A 1 -16.10 -11.07 24.93
C MET A 1 -16.19 -11.82 23.62
N GLY A 2 -17.15 -12.75 23.51
CA GLY A 2 -17.39 -13.44 22.24
C GLY A 2 -17.86 -12.46 21.18
N ASP A 3 -17.48 -12.67 19.93
CA ASP A 3 -18.01 -11.90 18.81
C ASP A 3 -19.55 -11.98 18.81
N ASP A 4 -20.23 -10.90 18.47
CA ASP A 4 -21.67 -10.95 18.24
C ASP A 4 -21.99 -11.92 17.06
N PRO A 5 -23.20 -12.50 17.01
CA PRO A 5 -23.55 -13.50 16.01
C PRO A 5 -23.33 -13.03 14.56
N LEU A 6 -23.56 -11.74 14.26
CA LEU A 6 -23.40 -11.20 12.92
C LEU A 6 -21.91 -11.12 12.55
N THR A 7 -21.05 -10.69 13.47
CA THR A 7 -19.60 -10.69 13.27
C THR A 7 -19.06 -12.10 13.05
N PHE A 8 -19.55 -13.09 13.81
CA PHE A 8 -19.17 -14.49 13.60
C PHE A 8 -19.56 -15.01 12.21
N ILE A 9 -20.78 -14.71 11.75
CA ILE A 9 -21.26 -15.09 10.41
C ILE A 9 -20.39 -14.44 9.33
N LYS A 10 -20.11 -13.13 9.42
CA LYS A 10 -19.25 -12.42 8.47
C LYS A 10 -17.86 -13.03 8.36
N LYS A 11 -17.22 -13.30 9.51
CA LYS A 11 -15.90 -13.97 9.56
C LYS A 11 -15.96 -15.35 8.91
N THR A 12 -16.99 -16.14 9.19
CA THR A 12 -17.16 -17.48 8.63
C THR A 12 -17.31 -17.43 7.10
N ILE A 13 -18.20 -16.59 6.57
CA ILE A 13 -18.41 -16.43 5.12
C ILE A 13 -17.11 -15.98 4.45
N SER A 14 -16.44 -14.97 5.01
CA SER A 14 -15.19 -14.45 4.43
C SER A 14 -14.06 -15.48 4.42
N VAL A 15 -13.93 -16.31 5.47
CA VAL A 15 -12.97 -17.43 5.48
C VAL A 15 -13.33 -18.47 4.42
N LEU A 16 -14.60 -18.81 4.24
CA LEU A 16 -15.03 -19.73 3.18
C LEU A 16 -14.73 -19.17 1.78
N LEU A 17 -14.98 -17.88 1.56
CA LEU A 17 -14.63 -17.19 0.31
C LEU A 17 -13.12 -17.20 0.05
N LEU A 18 -12.31 -17.00 1.10
CA LEU A 18 -10.86 -17.09 1.00
C LEU A 18 -10.40 -18.52 0.67
N ILE A 19 -10.94 -19.54 1.35
CA ILE A 19 -10.61 -20.94 1.06
C ILE A 19 -10.96 -21.29 -0.39
N PHE A 20 -12.14 -20.88 -0.85
CA PHE A 20 -12.56 -21.07 -2.23
C PHE A 20 -11.61 -20.35 -3.20
N SER A 21 -11.25 -19.10 -2.92
CA SER A 21 -10.29 -18.33 -3.73
C SER A 21 -8.93 -19.01 -3.80
N LEU A 22 -8.44 -19.54 -2.67
CA LEU A 22 -7.19 -20.30 -2.61
C LEU A 22 -7.27 -21.54 -3.51
N VAL A 23 -8.36 -22.32 -3.41
CA VAL A 23 -8.56 -23.52 -4.25
C VAL A 23 -8.59 -23.16 -5.73
N VAL A 24 -9.30 -22.10 -6.11
CA VAL A 24 -9.36 -21.62 -7.50
C VAL A 24 -7.98 -21.23 -8.02
N VAL A 25 -7.23 -20.39 -7.27
CA VAL A 25 -5.89 -19.93 -7.68
C VAL A 25 -4.91 -21.10 -7.81
N HIS A 26 -4.95 -22.06 -6.89
CA HIS A 26 -4.09 -23.24 -6.98
C HIS A 26 -4.48 -24.13 -8.16
N ALA A 27 -5.78 -24.33 -8.40
CA ALA A 27 -6.23 -25.11 -9.54
C ALA A 27 -5.80 -24.48 -10.88
N LEU A 28 -5.88 -23.14 -11.01
CA LEU A 28 -5.38 -22.42 -12.19
C LEU A 28 -3.90 -22.73 -12.46
N ILE A 29 -3.07 -22.71 -11.42
CA ILE A 29 -1.63 -23.01 -11.56
C ILE A 29 -1.40 -24.48 -11.93
N ALA A 30 -2.14 -25.39 -11.31
CA ALA A 30 -2.02 -26.82 -11.58
C ALA A 30 -2.40 -27.17 -13.02
N ASP A 31 -3.45 -26.53 -13.53
CA ASP A 31 -3.96 -26.73 -14.89
C ASP A 31 -3.24 -25.87 -15.94
N LYS A 32 -2.17 -25.16 -15.54
CA LYS A 32 -1.33 -24.31 -16.41
C LYS A 32 -2.09 -23.15 -17.06
N GLN A 33 -3.06 -22.59 -16.36
CA GLN A 33 -3.91 -21.50 -16.83
C GLN A 33 -3.53 -20.14 -16.22
N THR A 34 -2.25 -19.96 -15.88
CA THR A 34 -1.70 -18.66 -15.46
C THR A 34 -0.53 -18.29 -16.35
N ASN A 35 -0.27 -16.99 -16.52
CA ASN A 35 0.79 -16.48 -17.41
C ASN A 35 2.14 -17.21 -17.20
N LEU A 36 2.49 -17.45 -15.94
CA LEU A 36 3.71 -18.14 -15.60
C LEU A 36 3.60 -19.66 -15.81
N SER A 37 2.56 -20.31 -15.30
CA SER A 37 2.41 -21.79 -15.37
C SER A 37 2.16 -22.34 -16.78
N ASP A 38 1.67 -21.50 -17.70
CA ASP A 38 1.53 -21.82 -19.12
C ASP A 38 2.90 -22.06 -19.78
N ASN A 39 3.89 -21.25 -19.41
CA ASN A 39 5.22 -21.24 -20.03
C ASN A 39 6.28 -22.01 -19.23
N ILE A 40 6.08 -22.19 -17.92
CA ILE A 40 7.04 -22.85 -17.03
C ILE A 40 6.38 -23.87 -16.10
N HIS A 41 7.20 -24.70 -15.44
CA HIS A 41 6.68 -25.75 -14.56
C HIS A 41 5.83 -25.17 -13.40
N PRO A 42 4.61 -25.67 -13.15
CA PRO A 42 3.70 -25.17 -12.10
C PRO A 42 4.32 -25.03 -10.71
N ALA A 43 5.22 -25.94 -10.34
CA ALA A 43 5.94 -25.87 -9.06
C ALA A 43 6.70 -24.54 -8.87
N LEU A 44 7.30 -24.00 -9.94
CA LEU A 44 7.99 -22.72 -9.86
C LEU A 44 7.00 -21.56 -9.76
N ALA A 45 5.83 -21.64 -10.41
CA ALA A 45 4.76 -20.67 -10.22
C ALA A 45 4.21 -20.67 -8.79
N TYR A 46 4.07 -21.83 -8.14
CA TYR A 46 3.71 -21.91 -6.73
C TYR A 46 4.76 -21.28 -5.81
N VAL A 47 6.04 -21.56 -6.04
CA VAL A 47 7.13 -20.97 -5.24
C VAL A 47 7.17 -19.46 -5.42
N ALA A 48 7.04 -18.97 -6.65
CA ALA A 48 6.99 -17.54 -6.93
C ALA A 48 5.78 -16.87 -6.26
N LEU A 49 4.59 -17.46 -6.36
CA LEU A 49 3.36 -16.96 -5.76
C LEU A 49 3.47 -16.83 -4.23
N TRP A 50 3.80 -17.94 -3.55
CA TRP A 50 3.86 -17.95 -2.09
C TRP A 50 5.04 -17.16 -1.55
N GLY A 51 6.20 -17.22 -2.21
CA GLY A 51 7.35 -16.40 -1.86
C GLY A 51 7.04 -14.90 -1.95
N ALA A 52 6.38 -14.47 -3.04
CA ALA A 52 5.99 -13.08 -3.21
C ALA A 52 4.89 -12.65 -2.21
N LEU A 53 3.93 -13.52 -1.87
CA LEU A 53 2.90 -13.23 -0.85
C LEU A 53 3.48 -13.07 0.56
N ILE A 54 4.39 -13.97 0.95
CA ILE A 54 5.06 -13.89 2.26
C ILE A 54 5.89 -12.60 2.34
N TRP A 55 6.56 -12.23 1.25
CA TRP A 55 7.32 -10.99 1.23
C TRP A 55 6.42 -9.75 1.23
N LEU A 56 5.33 -9.74 0.46
CA LEU A 56 4.36 -8.66 0.45
C LEU A 56 3.79 -8.43 1.86
N SER A 57 3.49 -9.53 2.56
CA SER A 57 3.02 -9.53 3.93
C SER A 57 3.99 -8.85 4.89
N MET A 58 5.29 -9.12 4.73
CA MET A 58 6.35 -8.45 5.49
C MET A 58 6.48 -6.96 5.13
N VAL A 59 6.41 -6.60 3.85
CA VAL A 59 6.48 -5.20 3.38
C VAL A 59 5.36 -4.36 3.99
N GLU A 60 4.14 -4.87 3.98
CA GLU A 60 2.93 -4.18 4.47
C GLU A 60 2.88 -4.04 5.99
N GLY A 61 3.27 -5.08 6.73
CA GLY A 61 3.35 -4.97 8.18
C GLY A 61 4.53 -4.10 8.65
N SER A 62 5.69 -4.21 7.98
CA SER A 62 6.86 -3.36 8.27
C SER A 62 6.55 -1.89 8.02
N GLN A 63 5.74 -1.57 7.01
CA GLN A 63 5.25 -0.21 6.76
C GLN A 63 4.57 0.38 7.99
N ALA A 64 3.58 -0.33 8.52
CA ALA A 64 2.78 0.14 9.64
C ALA A 64 3.67 0.39 10.87
N SER A 65 4.58 -0.54 11.16
CA SER A 65 5.53 -0.40 12.26
C SER A 65 6.51 0.77 12.04
N MET A 66 7.11 0.87 10.86
CA MET A 66 8.10 1.92 10.55
C MET A 66 7.52 3.33 10.61
N VAL A 67 6.24 3.49 10.25
CA VAL A 67 5.55 4.78 10.27
C VAL A 67 4.96 5.10 11.65
N GLY A 68 4.51 4.10 12.41
CA GLY A 68 3.83 4.31 13.68
C GLY A 68 4.72 4.32 14.92
N LEU A 69 5.92 3.73 14.86
CA LEU A 69 6.87 3.72 15.98
C LEU A 69 7.68 5.01 16.23
N PRO A 70 7.88 5.95 15.29
CA PRO A 70 8.75 7.10 15.58
C PRO A 70 8.38 7.97 16.79
N PRO A 71 7.09 8.17 17.19
CA PRO A 71 6.76 8.93 18.40
C PRO A 71 7.28 8.28 19.69
N VAL A 72 7.44 6.95 19.71
CA VAL A 72 7.82 6.18 20.90
C VAL A 72 9.33 6.28 21.13
N ASP A 73 9.73 6.60 22.36
CA ASP A 73 11.13 6.60 22.76
C ASP A 73 11.77 5.21 22.54
N ARG A 74 12.82 5.17 21.70
CA ARG A 74 13.47 3.94 21.27
C ARG A 74 14.17 3.22 22.42
N GLU A 75 14.58 3.95 23.46
CA GLU A 75 15.23 3.35 24.63
C GLU A 75 14.30 2.39 25.38
N LEU A 76 12.98 2.64 25.37
CA LEU A 76 11.99 1.82 26.09
C LEU A 76 11.93 0.37 25.60
N TYR A 77 12.32 0.11 24.35
CA TYR A 77 12.27 -1.22 23.75
C TYR A 77 13.63 -1.73 23.27
N ARG A 78 14.73 -1.05 23.60
CA ARG A 78 16.09 -1.45 23.22
C ARG A 78 16.42 -2.88 23.67
N GLU A 79 16.09 -3.21 24.91
CA GLU A 79 16.39 -4.52 25.49
C GLU A 79 15.39 -5.60 25.07
N SER A 80 14.09 -5.24 25.02
CA SER A 80 13.03 -6.19 24.67
C SER A 80 12.99 -6.52 23.18
N HIS A 81 13.28 -5.55 22.31
CA HIS A 81 13.19 -5.67 20.85
C HIS A 81 14.45 -5.14 20.14
N PRO A 82 15.60 -5.79 20.29
CA PRO A 82 16.88 -5.28 19.80
C PRO A 82 16.98 -5.18 18.27
N ILE A 83 16.21 -5.98 17.51
CA ILE A 83 16.18 -5.90 16.05
C ILE A 83 15.32 -4.71 15.61
N ALA A 84 14.11 -4.58 16.18
CA ALA A 84 13.25 -3.44 15.90
C ALA A 84 13.95 -2.12 16.28
N PHE A 85 14.64 -2.09 17.42
CA PHE A 85 15.49 -0.96 17.83
C PHE A 85 16.49 -0.57 16.73
N LYS A 86 17.27 -1.52 16.19
CA LYS A 86 18.26 -1.25 15.13
C LYS A 86 17.61 -0.79 13.83
N ILE A 87 16.47 -1.39 13.46
CA ILE A 87 15.73 -1.00 12.28
C ILE A 87 15.23 0.44 12.42
N CYS A 88 14.59 0.79 13.55
CA CYS A 88 14.08 2.13 13.81
C CYS A 88 15.20 3.16 13.97
N GLU A 89 16.29 2.84 14.66
CA GLU A 89 17.46 3.72 14.81
C GLU A 89 18.01 4.15 13.45
N ARG A 90 18.10 3.23 12.50
CA ARG A 90 18.59 3.52 11.16
C ARG A 90 17.51 4.17 10.29
N GLY A 91 16.32 3.58 10.28
CA GLY A 91 15.23 3.95 9.39
C GLY A 91 14.58 5.29 9.73
N HIS A 92 14.72 5.78 10.96
CA HIS A 92 14.23 7.10 11.37
C HIS A 92 15.34 8.15 11.45
N ARG A 93 16.57 7.80 11.06
CA ARG A 93 17.68 8.76 11.01
C ARG A 93 17.59 9.60 9.74
N GLY A 94 17.60 10.92 9.88
CA GLY A 94 17.57 11.83 8.74
C GLY A 94 16.30 11.61 7.91
N ASP A 95 16.47 11.44 6.60
CA ASP A 95 15.35 11.29 5.65
C ASP A 95 15.13 9.80 5.27
N ASN A 96 15.65 8.86 6.07
CA ASN A 96 15.62 7.44 5.74
C ASN A 96 14.21 6.84 5.74
N LEU A 97 13.26 7.39 6.50
CA LEU A 97 11.89 6.89 6.52
C LEU A 97 11.26 7.12 5.14
N ASP A 98 11.39 8.33 4.60
CA ASP A 98 10.89 8.68 3.27
C ASP A 98 11.58 7.85 2.17
N ARG A 99 12.89 7.57 2.30
CA ARG A 99 13.60 6.66 1.37
C ARG A 99 13.04 5.24 1.43
N TYR A 100 12.77 4.74 2.63
CA TYR A 100 12.13 3.45 2.83
C TYR A 100 10.73 3.42 2.22
N LEU A 101 9.88 4.44 2.45
CA LEU A 101 8.53 4.55 1.88
C LEU A 101 8.58 4.44 0.34
N MET A 102 9.51 5.17 -0.28
CA MET A 102 9.67 5.17 -1.73
C MET A 102 10.09 3.80 -2.26
N GLY A 103 11.19 3.26 -1.73
CA GLY A 103 11.74 2.00 -2.22
C GLY A 103 10.84 0.79 -1.96
N ARG A 104 10.11 0.79 -0.83
CA ARG A 104 9.16 -0.29 -0.56
C ARG A 104 7.98 -0.27 -1.53
N GLN A 105 7.52 0.90 -1.98
CA GLN A 105 6.32 0.94 -2.82
C GLN A 105 6.60 0.34 -4.20
N PHE A 106 7.81 0.50 -4.72
CA PHE A 106 8.26 -0.27 -5.88
C PHE A 106 8.25 -1.77 -5.59
N MET A 107 8.68 -2.18 -4.40
CA MET A 107 8.66 -3.58 -3.99
C MET A 107 7.25 -4.14 -3.95
N VAL A 108 6.28 -3.39 -3.40
CA VAL A 108 4.86 -3.74 -3.46
C VAL A 108 4.42 -3.96 -4.90
N LEU A 109 4.74 -3.02 -5.80
CA LEU A 109 4.41 -3.15 -7.22
C LEU A 109 5.03 -4.42 -7.83
N ALA A 110 6.33 -4.65 -7.63
CA ALA A 110 7.04 -5.81 -8.18
C ALA A 110 6.49 -7.13 -7.64
N LEU A 111 6.19 -7.20 -6.35
CA LEU A 111 5.63 -8.39 -5.71
C LEU A 111 4.21 -8.67 -6.21
N VAL A 112 3.35 -7.66 -6.30
CA VAL A 112 2.00 -7.79 -6.85
C VAL A 112 2.04 -8.23 -8.32
N PHE A 113 3.00 -7.72 -9.11
CA PHE A 113 3.21 -8.16 -10.48
C PHE A 113 3.57 -9.65 -10.55
N VAL A 114 4.53 -10.11 -9.73
CA VAL A 114 4.91 -11.54 -9.66
C VAL A 114 3.73 -12.41 -9.20
N ILE A 115 2.96 -11.96 -8.21
CA ILE A 115 1.75 -12.65 -7.71
C ILE A 115 0.74 -12.80 -8.83
N ASN A 116 0.46 -11.73 -9.59
CA ASN A 116 -0.47 -11.76 -10.71
C ASN A 116 0.02 -12.65 -11.85
N MET A 117 1.30 -12.56 -12.24
CA MET A 117 1.85 -13.47 -13.25
C MET A 117 1.73 -14.94 -12.84
N SER A 118 1.90 -15.22 -11.54
CA SER A 118 1.91 -16.58 -11.01
C SER A 118 0.51 -17.16 -10.84
N GLY A 119 -0.45 -16.37 -10.34
CA GLY A 119 -1.76 -16.86 -9.90
C GLY A 119 -2.97 -16.35 -10.67
N ALA A 120 -2.86 -15.26 -11.43
CA ALA A 120 -4.00 -14.71 -12.16
C ALA A 120 -4.34 -15.56 -13.38
N PRO A 121 -5.63 -15.73 -13.71
CA PRO A 121 -6.06 -16.48 -14.87
C PRO A 121 -5.59 -15.81 -16.17
N ILE A 122 -5.20 -16.62 -17.15
CA ILE A 122 -5.07 -16.18 -18.55
C ILE A 122 -6.46 -15.93 -19.17
N GLU A 123 -6.48 -15.33 -20.36
CA GLU A 123 -7.71 -15.17 -21.13
C GLU A 123 -8.38 -16.54 -21.37
N ASP A 124 -9.70 -16.59 -21.19
CA ASP A 124 -10.53 -17.81 -21.29
C ASP A 124 -10.20 -18.97 -20.34
N ALA A 125 -9.48 -18.71 -19.25
CA ALA A 125 -9.25 -19.73 -18.22
C ALA A 125 -10.57 -20.34 -17.69
N ASP A 126 -10.62 -21.67 -17.64
CA ASP A 126 -11.71 -22.45 -17.07
C ASP A 126 -11.15 -23.57 -16.19
N VAL A 127 -11.60 -23.59 -14.94
CA VAL A 127 -11.05 -24.46 -13.91
C VAL A 127 -12.18 -24.97 -13.03
N LEU A 128 -12.02 -26.18 -12.48
CA LEU A 128 -12.99 -26.81 -11.56
C LEU A 128 -14.41 -26.99 -12.12
N ASN A 129 -14.62 -26.84 -13.43
CA ASN A 129 -15.94 -26.83 -14.08
C ASN A 129 -16.93 -25.87 -13.40
N LEU A 130 -16.46 -24.65 -13.08
CA LEU A 130 -17.29 -23.69 -12.38
C LEU A 130 -18.50 -23.25 -13.24
N PRO A 131 -19.70 -23.18 -12.65
CA PRO A 131 -20.85 -22.56 -13.31
C PRO A 131 -20.53 -21.13 -13.76
N THR A 132 -21.06 -20.70 -14.91
CA THR A 132 -20.78 -19.39 -15.51
C THR A 132 -20.89 -18.20 -14.55
N PRO A 133 -21.89 -18.11 -13.65
CA PRO A 133 -21.94 -17.01 -12.69
C PRO A 133 -20.73 -16.98 -11.73
N LEU A 134 -20.26 -18.15 -11.29
CA LEU A 134 -19.10 -18.27 -10.40
C LEU A 134 -17.79 -18.01 -11.14
N ALA A 135 -17.65 -18.52 -12.37
CA ALA A 135 -16.49 -18.25 -13.22
C ALA A 135 -16.37 -16.74 -13.52
N ASN A 136 -17.48 -16.08 -13.90
CA ASN A 136 -17.49 -14.64 -14.13
C ASN A 136 -17.15 -13.85 -12.86
N ALA A 137 -17.69 -14.25 -11.72
CA ALA A 137 -17.45 -13.57 -10.45
C ALA A 137 -16.02 -13.75 -9.93
N PHE A 138 -15.45 -14.96 -9.96
CA PHE A 138 -14.17 -15.24 -9.31
C PHE A 138 -12.96 -15.22 -10.24
N LEU A 139 -13.13 -15.63 -11.51
CA LEU A 139 -12.07 -15.62 -12.51
C LEU A 139 -12.06 -14.30 -13.27
N LYS A 140 -13.14 -13.99 -14.01
CA LYS A 140 -13.15 -12.84 -14.93
C LYS A 140 -13.05 -11.49 -14.22
N SER A 141 -13.68 -11.34 -13.04
CA SER A 141 -13.55 -10.10 -12.26
C SER A 141 -12.24 -10.00 -11.49
N GLY A 142 -11.47 -11.09 -11.37
CA GLY A 142 -10.28 -11.17 -10.53
C GLY A 142 -10.55 -11.29 -9.02
N LEU A 143 -11.81 -11.41 -8.58
CA LEU A 143 -12.16 -11.46 -7.16
C LEU A 143 -11.41 -12.55 -6.37
N ALA A 144 -11.17 -13.72 -6.95
CA ALA A 144 -10.40 -14.78 -6.28
C ALA A 144 -8.98 -14.29 -5.93
N MET A 145 -8.28 -13.70 -6.91
CA MET A 145 -6.94 -13.16 -6.72
C MET A 145 -6.93 -11.99 -5.73
N ILE A 146 -7.95 -11.13 -5.78
CA ILE A 146 -8.10 -10.00 -4.85
C ILE A 146 -8.24 -10.50 -3.41
N LEU A 147 -9.18 -11.41 -3.14
CA LEU A 147 -9.39 -11.93 -1.79
C LEU A 147 -8.17 -12.68 -1.29
N PHE A 148 -7.57 -13.51 -2.14
CA PHE A 148 -6.37 -14.27 -1.84
C PHE A 148 -5.19 -13.36 -1.49
N THR A 149 -4.85 -12.41 -2.37
CA THR A 149 -3.70 -11.50 -2.20
C THR A 149 -3.91 -10.54 -1.05
N CYS A 150 -5.08 -9.90 -0.96
CA CYS A 150 -5.34 -8.91 0.10
C CYS A 150 -5.38 -9.57 1.47
N MET A 151 -6.10 -10.69 1.66
CA MET A 151 -6.29 -11.25 3.00
C MET A 151 -5.03 -11.95 3.52
N ILE A 152 -4.31 -12.67 2.66
CA ILE A 152 -3.10 -13.43 3.05
C ILE A 152 -1.84 -12.56 2.93
N GLY A 153 -1.72 -11.77 1.87
CA GLY A 153 -0.52 -11.02 1.55
C GLY A 153 -0.44 -9.63 2.17
N GLN A 154 -1.53 -9.03 2.67
CA GLN A 154 -1.49 -7.61 3.11
C GLN A 154 -2.26 -7.37 4.42
N LEU A 155 -3.56 -7.68 4.43
CA LEU A 155 -4.49 -7.23 5.47
C LEU A 155 -4.22 -7.84 6.84
N ASN A 156 -3.93 -9.14 6.91
CA ASN A 156 -3.73 -9.78 8.22
C ASN A 156 -2.52 -9.19 8.97
N THR A 157 -1.49 -8.77 8.25
CA THR A 157 -0.28 -8.19 8.84
C THR A 157 -0.44 -6.71 9.12
N GLN A 158 -1.13 -5.95 8.27
CA GLN A 158 -1.55 -4.58 8.60
C GLN A 158 -2.42 -4.55 9.88
N VAL A 159 -3.33 -5.51 10.04
CA VAL A 159 -4.16 -5.64 11.26
C VAL A 159 -3.29 -5.91 12.49
N ASN A 160 -2.35 -6.86 12.41
CA ASN A 160 -1.47 -7.14 13.54
C ASN A 160 -0.52 -5.98 13.85
N ALA A 161 0.12 -5.41 12.83
CA ALA A 161 1.04 -4.29 12.97
C ALA A 161 0.34 -3.01 13.41
N SER A 162 -0.99 -2.88 13.33
CA SER A 162 -1.70 -1.74 13.93
C SER A 162 -1.67 -1.71 15.46
N HIS A 163 -1.35 -2.83 16.10
CA HIS A 163 -1.30 -2.95 17.56
C HIS A 163 0.00 -3.55 18.10
N CYS A 164 0.72 -4.31 17.28
CA CYS A 164 1.87 -5.11 17.66
C CYS A 164 3.08 -4.70 16.79
N MET A 165 3.31 -3.39 16.64
CA MET A 165 4.34 -2.84 15.75
C MET A 165 5.75 -3.34 16.10
N LEU A 166 6.07 -3.38 17.39
CA LEU A 166 7.38 -3.78 17.91
C LEU A 166 7.67 -5.25 17.61
N ASP A 167 6.76 -6.14 18.00
CA ASP A 167 6.91 -7.57 17.76
C ASP A 167 7.00 -7.89 16.27
N TYR A 168 6.18 -7.22 15.46
CA TYR A 168 6.16 -7.45 14.02
C TYR A 168 7.47 -7.01 13.34
N LEU A 169 8.11 -5.94 13.81
CA LEU A 169 9.34 -5.42 13.22
C LEU A 169 10.59 -6.15 13.74
N ASN A 170 10.50 -6.87 14.86
CA ASN A 170 11.64 -7.44 15.57
C ASN A 170 12.13 -8.78 14.97
N ASP A 171 12.31 -8.83 13.65
CA ASP A 171 12.78 -10.01 12.96
C ASP A 171 13.77 -9.70 11.80
N HIS A 172 14.52 -10.72 11.39
CA HIS A 172 15.55 -10.57 10.35
C HIS A 172 14.99 -10.41 8.94
N PHE A 173 13.79 -10.91 8.68
CA PHE A 173 13.13 -10.73 7.38
C PHE A 173 12.62 -9.30 7.21
N ALA A 174 12.14 -8.65 8.28
CA ALA A 174 11.91 -7.22 8.30
C ALA A 174 13.19 -6.43 8.02
N THR A 175 14.31 -6.81 8.65
CA THR A 175 15.62 -6.18 8.39
C THR A 175 16.00 -6.28 6.91
N PHE A 176 15.93 -7.48 6.33
CA PHE A 176 16.19 -7.71 4.91
C PHE A 176 15.30 -6.84 4.01
N THR A 177 14.00 -6.79 4.33
CA THR A 177 13.01 -6.01 3.56
C THR A 177 13.33 -4.52 3.58
N VAL A 178 13.69 -3.95 4.73
CA VAL A 178 14.09 -2.54 4.85
C VAL A 178 15.34 -2.24 4.02
N TRP A 179 16.34 -3.14 4.02
CA TRP A 179 17.55 -2.97 3.21
C TRP A 179 17.26 -3.01 1.71
N VAL A 180 16.40 -3.93 1.27
CA VAL A 180 16.00 -4.00 -0.14
C VAL A 180 15.25 -2.73 -0.52
N ALA A 181 14.33 -2.23 0.31
CA ALA A 181 13.64 -0.98 0.05
C ALA A 181 14.62 0.19 -0.14
N VAL A 182 15.56 0.39 0.80
CA VAL A 182 16.57 1.46 0.67
C VAL A 182 17.46 1.25 -0.57
N GLY A 183 17.81 0.01 -0.90
CA GLY A 183 18.55 -0.31 -2.12
C GLY A 183 17.78 0.03 -3.40
N ILE A 184 16.46 -0.19 -3.43
CA ILE A 184 15.61 0.18 -4.56
C ILE A 184 15.49 1.70 -4.70
N GLU A 185 15.34 2.43 -3.60
CA GLU A 185 15.31 3.91 -3.65
C GLU A 185 16.57 4.48 -4.31
N ALA A 186 17.73 3.86 -4.07
CA ALA A 186 18.99 4.28 -4.67
C ALA A 186 18.96 4.29 -6.21
N SER A 187 18.11 3.47 -6.85
CA SER A 187 17.94 3.43 -8.31
C SER A 187 17.48 4.76 -8.91
N GLY A 188 16.76 5.58 -8.15
CA GLY A 188 16.23 6.86 -8.63
C GLY A 188 14.94 6.78 -9.44
N LEU A 189 14.41 5.59 -9.74
CA LEU A 189 13.26 5.42 -10.65
C LEU A 189 12.01 6.20 -10.20
N LEU A 190 11.84 6.38 -8.88
CA LEU A 190 10.64 6.97 -8.26
C LEU A 190 10.88 8.40 -7.72
N HIS A 191 12.03 9.00 -8.00
CA HIS A 191 12.42 10.30 -7.44
C HIS A 191 11.53 11.48 -7.88
N ALA A 192 10.73 11.33 -8.94
CA ALA A 192 9.69 12.28 -9.30
C ALA A 192 8.71 12.53 -8.13
N SER A 193 8.48 11.54 -7.26
CA SER A 193 7.63 11.71 -6.08
C SER A 193 8.18 12.73 -5.09
N TYR A 194 9.51 12.85 -4.93
CA TYR A 194 10.10 13.91 -4.10
C TYR A 194 9.85 15.29 -4.69
N LEU A 195 9.97 15.43 -6.01
CA LEU A 195 9.66 16.70 -6.67
C LEU A 195 8.18 17.07 -6.51
N ILE A 196 7.28 16.10 -6.67
CA ILE A 196 5.83 16.32 -6.46
C ILE A 196 5.58 16.75 -5.01
N GLN A 197 6.20 16.09 -4.03
CA GLN A 197 6.09 16.45 -2.61
C GLN A 197 6.53 17.90 -2.35
N MET A 198 7.67 18.32 -2.91
CA MET A 198 8.16 19.70 -2.82
C MET A 198 7.20 20.72 -3.43
N ILE A 199 6.63 20.41 -4.61
CA ILE A 199 5.65 21.26 -5.28
C ILE A 199 4.38 21.39 -4.43
N VAL A 200 3.88 20.28 -3.88
CA VAL A 200 2.68 20.29 -3.03
C VAL A 200 2.92 21.14 -1.77
N ALA A 201 4.06 20.98 -1.10
CA ALA A 201 4.42 21.81 0.05
C ALA A 201 4.49 23.30 -0.32
N MET A 202 5.13 23.63 -1.44
CA MET A 202 5.20 25.01 -1.93
C MET A 202 3.81 25.59 -2.20
N CYS A 203 2.91 24.82 -2.82
CA CYS A 203 1.52 25.21 -3.04
C CYS A 203 0.74 25.39 -1.73
N ALA A 204 1.09 24.63 -0.68
CA ALA A 204 0.52 24.77 0.66
C ALA A 204 1.16 25.92 1.46
N GLY A 205 2.14 26.64 0.91
CA GLY A 205 2.88 27.69 1.60
C GLY A 205 3.85 27.17 2.68
N GLN A 206 4.28 25.91 2.56
CA GLN A 206 5.22 25.25 3.47
C GLN A 206 6.51 24.91 2.70
N THR A 207 7.64 24.87 3.39
CA THR A 207 8.90 24.37 2.82
C THR A 207 8.95 22.84 2.94
N ILE A 208 10.08 22.16 2.65
CA ILE A 208 10.47 20.79 3.09
C ILE A 208 11.97 20.86 3.36
N GLU A 209 12.31 20.94 4.65
CA GLU A 209 13.66 20.96 5.19
C GLU A 209 14.14 19.55 5.55
N SER A 210 15.10 19.07 4.77
CA SER A 210 15.80 17.82 5.06
C SER A 210 16.38 17.83 6.48
N ASN A 211 16.32 16.67 7.14
CA ASN A 211 16.96 16.46 8.44
C ASN A 211 18.46 16.10 8.30
N GLU A 212 18.98 16.17 7.07
CA GLU A 212 20.37 15.88 6.73
C GLU A 212 21.14 17.17 6.41
N PRO A 213 22.48 17.16 6.54
CA PRO A 213 23.29 18.29 6.09
C PRO A 213 23.05 18.58 4.59
N PRO A 214 23.24 19.84 4.15
CA PRO A 214 23.13 20.21 2.76
C PRO A 214 23.97 19.29 1.87
N ARG A 215 23.36 18.83 0.76
CA ARG A 215 24.04 17.95 -0.20
C ARG A 215 25.26 18.67 -0.78
N ASP A 216 26.40 17.99 -0.80
CA ASP A 216 27.60 18.49 -1.47
C ASP A 216 27.43 18.49 -3.01
N GLY A 217 28.42 19.04 -3.74
CA GLY A 217 28.30 19.24 -5.18
C GLY A 217 27.96 17.97 -5.97
N LEU A 218 28.66 16.86 -5.71
CA LEU A 218 28.41 15.61 -6.43
C LEU A 218 27.10 14.95 -5.99
N ALA A 219 26.83 14.92 -4.68
CA ALA A 219 25.59 14.36 -4.15
C ALA A 219 24.36 15.11 -4.67
N ASN A 220 24.44 16.43 -4.80
CA ASN A 220 23.36 17.25 -5.35
C ASN A 220 23.13 16.97 -6.84
N VAL A 221 24.20 16.87 -7.64
CA VAL A 221 24.10 16.50 -9.06
C VAL A 221 23.49 15.11 -9.24
N LEU A 222 23.94 14.11 -8.46
CA LEU A 222 23.39 12.76 -8.52
C LEU A 222 21.93 12.68 -8.09
N TYR A 223 21.54 13.48 -7.08
CA TYR A 223 20.14 13.58 -6.66
C TYR A 223 19.25 14.14 -7.77
N TRP A 224 19.57 15.33 -8.29
CA TRP A 224 18.76 15.96 -9.34
C TRP A 224 18.82 15.20 -10.67
N GLY A 225 19.92 14.49 -10.96
CA GLY A 225 20.00 13.57 -12.10
C GLY A 225 18.99 12.43 -11.99
N ARG A 226 18.83 11.83 -10.80
CA ARG A 226 17.81 10.80 -10.55
C ARG A 226 16.39 11.35 -10.62
N VAL A 227 16.15 12.56 -10.09
CA VAL A 227 14.87 13.27 -10.23
C VAL A 227 14.53 13.48 -11.71
N LEU A 228 15.47 14.00 -12.51
CA LEU A 228 15.27 14.25 -13.94
C LEU A 228 14.99 12.94 -14.69
N PHE A 229 15.75 11.88 -14.40
CA PHE A 229 15.52 10.55 -14.97
C PHE A 229 14.11 10.03 -14.65
N SER A 230 13.70 10.09 -13.38
CA SER A 230 12.36 9.68 -12.94
C SER A 230 11.25 10.49 -13.60
N CYS A 231 11.41 11.81 -13.72
CA CYS A 231 10.47 12.67 -14.43
C CYS A 231 10.39 12.31 -15.93
N GLY A 232 11.51 11.95 -16.56
CA GLY A 232 11.54 11.45 -17.93
C GLY A 232 10.75 10.15 -18.09
N CYS A 233 10.99 9.17 -17.22
CA CYS A 233 10.24 7.90 -17.21
C CYS A 233 8.74 8.12 -16.97
N LEU A 234 8.38 8.97 -16.01
CA LEU A 234 6.99 9.30 -15.71
C LEU A 234 6.31 10.03 -16.88
N GLY A 235 6.98 11.02 -17.46
CA GLY A 235 6.46 11.76 -18.61
C GLY A 235 6.26 10.87 -19.83
N PHE A 236 7.20 9.95 -20.09
CA PHE A 236 7.06 8.93 -21.13
C PHE A 236 5.88 8.00 -20.86
N ALA A 237 5.73 7.49 -19.64
CA ALA A 237 4.61 6.63 -19.26
C ALA A 237 3.27 7.34 -19.49
N PHE A 238 3.12 8.60 -19.03
CA PHE A 238 1.92 9.38 -19.28
C PHE A 238 1.67 9.62 -20.76
N ALA A 239 2.70 9.93 -21.55
CA ALA A 239 2.55 10.18 -22.98
C ALA A 239 1.99 8.96 -23.71
N VAL A 240 2.54 7.77 -23.45
CA VAL A 240 2.07 6.51 -24.05
C VAL A 240 0.67 6.16 -23.56
N THR A 241 0.42 6.20 -22.24
CA THR A 241 -0.88 5.83 -21.67
C THR A 241 -1.99 6.77 -22.13
N LEU A 242 -1.76 8.08 -22.16
CA LEU A 242 -2.75 9.04 -22.63
C LEU A 242 -2.97 8.93 -24.14
N ALA A 243 -1.92 8.73 -24.94
CA ALA A 243 -2.07 8.51 -26.38
C ALA A 243 -2.91 7.26 -26.67
N ALA A 244 -2.60 6.13 -26.03
CA ALA A 244 -3.39 4.91 -26.15
C ALA A 244 -4.85 5.14 -25.72
N LEU A 245 -5.08 5.89 -24.64
CA LEU A 245 -6.42 6.19 -24.15
C LEU A 245 -7.23 7.07 -25.12
N PHE A 246 -6.60 8.09 -25.73
CA PHE A 246 -7.26 8.93 -26.72
C PHE A 246 -7.52 8.21 -28.04
N ASP A 247 -6.66 7.26 -28.41
CA ASP A 247 -6.83 6.43 -29.61
C ASP A 247 -7.78 5.24 -29.39
N GLY A 248 -8.35 5.07 -28.18
CA GLY A 248 -9.22 3.94 -27.84
C GLY A 248 -8.47 2.61 -27.69
N LYS A 249 -7.14 2.60 -27.73
CA LYS A 249 -6.24 1.42 -27.67
C LYS A 249 -5.91 1.01 -26.25
N THR A 250 -6.93 0.99 -25.41
CA THR A 250 -6.81 0.56 -24.01
C THR A 250 -7.77 -0.56 -23.73
N THR A 251 -7.51 -1.26 -22.65
CA THR A 251 -8.44 -2.25 -22.14
C THR A 251 -9.59 -1.56 -21.39
N MET A 252 -10.23 -0.50 -21.90
CA MET A 252 -11.44 0.04 -21.26
C MET A 252 -12.68 -0.73 -21.74
N TRP A 253 -13.80 -0.69 -21.00
CA TRP A 253 -15.01 -1.37 -21.46
C TRP A 253 -15.64 -0.65 -22.66
N ASP A 254 -16.12 -1.44 -23.62
CA ASP A 254 -16.84 -0.93 -24.78
C ASP A 254 -18.01 -0.04 -24.37
N GLY A 255 -18.15 1.09 -25.06
CA GLY A 255 -19.24 2.05 -24.85
C GLY A 255 -18.98 3.11 -23.76
N ILE A 256 -17.82 3.09 -23.09
CA ILE A 256 -17.42 4.21 -22.22
C ILE A 256 -16.61 5.23 -23.05
N PRO A 257 -17.07 6.49 -23.17
CA PRO A 257 -16.34 7.51 -23.91
C PRO A 257 -14.94 7.79 -23.31
N GLU A 258 -13.97 8.12 -24.15
CA GLU A 258 -12.57 8.33 -23.78
C GLU A 258 -12.43 9.45 -22.74
N VAL A 259 -13.20 10.53 -22.91
CA VAL A 259 -13.24 11.66 -21.94
C VAL A 259 -13.71 11.21 -20.56
N VAL A 260 -14.69 10.30 -20.51
CA VAL A 260 -15.20 9.76 -19.24
C VAL A 260 -14.13 8.88 -18.59
N SER A 261 -13.42 8.08 -19.38
CA SER A 261 -12.29 7.26 -18.91
C SER A 261 -11.16 8.11 -18.32
N ILE A 262 -10.84 9.26 -18.90
CA ILE A 262 -9.87 10.22 -18.36
C ILE A 262 -10.34 10.80 -17.02
N ILE A 263 -11.62 11.17 -16.91
CA ILE A 263 -12.18 11.67 -15.66
C ILE A 263 -12.10 10.60 -14.57
N PHE A 264 -12.46 9.35 -14.90
CA PHE A 264 -12.31 8.23 -13.96
C PHE A 264 -10.86 7.98 -13.59
N PHE A 265 -9.93 8.07 -14.54
CA PHE A 265 -8.51 7.88 -14.28
C PHE A 265 -7.99 8.85 -13.21
N PHE A 266 -8.15 10.16 -13.42
CA PHE A 266 -7.68 11.15 -12.44
C PHE A 266 -8.50 11.16 -11.15
N GLY A 267 -9.81 10.96 -11.24
CA GLY A 267 -10.70 10.88 -10.08
C GLY A 267 -10.35 9.72 -9.15
N LEU A 268 -10.21 8.51 -9.70
CA LEU A 268 -9.84 7.32 -8.93
C LEU A 268 -8.41 7.39 -8.43
N MET A 269 -7.45 7.91 -9.21
CA MET A 269 -6.09 8.14 -8.72
C MET A 269 -6.05 9.10 -7.52
N SER A 270 -6.93 10.11 -7.49
CA SER A 270 -7.04 11.03 -6.35
C SER A 270 -7.61 10.35 -5.11
N VAL A 271 -8.62 9.48 -5.29
CA VAL A 271 -9.16 8.65 -4.18
C VAL A 271 -8.09 7.72 -3.63
N VAL A 272 -7.38 6.99 -4.49
CA VAL A 272 -6.28 6.12 -4.08
C VAL A 272 -5.19 6.93 -3.36
N GLY A 273 -4.77 8.06 -3.92
CA GLY A 273 -3.80 8.96 -3.30
C GLY A 273 -4.17 9.36 -1.89
N MET A 274 -5.41 9.81 -1.71
CA MET A 274 -5.91 10.14 -0.37
C MET A 274 -5.88 8.92 0.56
N LEU A 275 -6.33 7.74 0.11
CA LEU A 275 -6.32 6.52 0.92
C LEU A 275 -4.90 6.08 1.31
N GLU A 276 -3.94 6.16 0.39
CA GLU A 276 -2.53 5.88 0.61
C GLU A 276 -1.91 6.85 1.62
N GLY A 277 -2.16 8.15 1.47
CA GLY A 277 -1.76 9.17 2.42
C GLY A 277 -2.40 8.98 3.81
N MET A 278 -3.70 8.67 3.86
CA MET A 278 -4.43 8.41 5.10
C MET A 278 -3.84 7.25 5.90
N GLN A 279 -3.41 6.16 5.25
CA GLN A 279 -2.74 5.05 5.95
C GLN A 279 -1.49 5.54 6.69
N ILE A 280 -0.63 6.32 6.01
CA ILE A 280 0.60 6.84 6.62
C ILE A 280 0.26 7.80 7.77
N ALA A 281 -0.64 8.75 7.53
CA ALA A 281 -1.05 9.72 8.53
C ALA A 281 -1.64 9.05 9.78
N PHE A 282 -2.51 8.06 9.60
CA PHE A 282 -3.16 7.39 10.73
C PHE A 282 -2.19 6.55 11.56
N PHE A 283 -1.19 5.91 10.94
CA PHE A 283 -0.13 5.25 11.70
C PHE A 283 0.77 6.25 12.42
N ALA A 284 1.15 7.34 11.77
CA ALA A 284 2.00 8.37 12.37
C ALA A 284 1.37 8.99 13.63
N VAL A 285 0.04 9.15 13.64
CA VAL A 285 -0.69 9.67 14.81
C VAL A 285 -1.13 8.58 15.79
N ALA A 286 -0.92 7.29 15.51
CA ALA A 286 -1.48 6.19 16.31
C ALA A 286 -0.93 6.14 17.74
N LYS A 287 0.30 6.62 17.95
CA LYS A 287 0.97 6.63 19.26
C LYS A 287 0.96 8.02 19.92
N MET A 288 0.28 9.01 19.35
CA MET A 288 0.13 10.33 19.96
C MET A 288 -0.97 10.34 21.02
N THR A 289 -0.92 11.33 21.90
CA THR A 289 -2.00 11.56 22.87
C THR A 289 -3.28 12.02 22.17
N GLU A 290 -4.43 11.82 22.82
CA GLU A 290 -5.71 12.31 22.29
C GLU A 290 -5.74 13.85 22.14
N GLU A 291 -5.12 14.58 23.08
CA GLU A 291 -5.07 16.04 23.06
C GLU A 291 -4.34 16.57 21.82
N GLU A 292 -3.19 15.97 21.47
CA GLU A 292 -2.41 16.39 20.30
C GLU A 292 -3.13 16.10 18.98
N ARG A 293 -3.94 15.04 18.93
CA ARG A 293 -4.72 14.66 17.73
C ARG A 293 -5.94 15.55 17.53
N ASN A 294 -6.58 15.97 18.62
CA ASN A 294 -7.86 16.69 18.60
C ASN A 294 -7.68 18.21 18.42
N TYR A 295 -6.77 18.63 17.53
CA TYR A 295 -6.45 20.06 17.34
C TYR A 295 -7.54 20.85 16.57
N ASN A 296 -8.43 20.17 15.83
CA ASN A 296 -9.59 20.77 15.19
C ASN A 296 -10.80 19.81 15.17
N ASN A 297 -11.99 20.29 14.77
CA ASN A 297 -13.22 19.50 14.79
C ASN A 297 -13.19 18.26 13.88
N TRP A 298 -12.63 18.39 12.67
CA TRP A 298 -12.53 17.27 11.72
C TRP A 298 -11.54 16.20 12.21
N ALA A 299 -10.43 16.63 12.79
CA ALA A 299 -9.44 15.77 13.40
C ALA A 299 -10.05 15.02 14.59
N LYS A 300 -10.84 15.72 15.42
CA LYS A 300 -11.59 15.10 16.52
C LYS A 300 -12.56 14.03 16.03
N TRP A 301 -13.41 14.31 15.05
CA TRP A 301 -14.36 13.31 14.53
C TRP A 301 -13.66 12.12 13.85
N THR A 302 -12.54 12.37 13.18
CA THR A 302 -11.74 11.31 12.56
C THR A 302 -11.07 10.45 13.63
N ASN A 303 -10.50 11.08 14.66
CA ASN A 303 -9.88 10.42 15.80
C ASN A 303 -10.88 9.57 16.60
N GLU A 304 -12.08 10.11 16.85
CA GLU A 304 -13.19 9.37 17.48
C GLU A 304 -13.48 8.08 16.72
N LEU A 305 -13.59 8.12 15.39
CA LEU A 305 -13.85 6.91 14.57
C LEU A 305 -12.66 5.95 14.49
N LEU A 306 -11.43 6.46 14.41
CA LEU A 306 -10.23 5.62 14.25
C LEU A 306 -9.89 4.83 15.50
N PHE A 307 -10.06 5.43 16.67
CA PHE A 307 -9.65 4.82 17.94
C PHE A 307 -10.82 4.32 18.78
N ASP A 308 -12.06 4.37 18.25
CA ASP A 308 -13.25 3.81 18.89
C ASP A 308 -13.14 2.30 19.17
N ASN A 309 -14.00 1.81 20.07
CA ASN A 309 -14.24 0.40 20.34
C ASN A 309 -12.97 -0.40 20.70
N GLY A 310 -12.09 0.20 21.51
CA GLY A 310 -10.84 -0.41 21.93
C GLY A 310 -9.76 -0.44 20.83
N GLY A 311 -9.80 0.54 19.91
CA GLY A 311 -8.84 0.69 18.83
C GLY A 311 -9.12 -0.17 17.61
N ARG A 312 -10.36 -0.66 17.43
CA ARG A 312 -10.72 -1.49 16.24
C ARG A 312 -10.85 -0.66 14.96
N GLY A 313 -11.06 0.65 15.06
CA GLY A 313 -11.28 1.54 13.92
C GLY A 313 -10.09 1.59 12.97
N LEU A 314 -8.86 1.70 13.48
CA LEU A 314 -7.65 1.75 12.66
C LEU A 314 -7.42 0.48 11.83
N PRO A 315 -7.37 -0.74 12.42
CA PRO A 315 -7.32 -1.96 11.62
C PRO A 315 -8.58 -2.20 10.78
N GLY A 316 -9.76 -1.74 11.20
CA GLY A 316 -10.96 -1.76 10.37
C GLY A 316 -10.82 -0.90 9.12
N PHE A 317 -10.25 0.30 9.27
CA PHE A 317 -9.90 1.17 8.15
C PHE A 317 -8.90 0.51 7.21
N MET A 318 -7.89 -0.22 7.70
CA MET A 318 -6.95 -0.96 6.83
C MET A 318 -7.68 -1.94 5.91
N ILE A 319 -8.62 -2.72 6.46
CA ILE A 319 -9.42 -3.69 5.68
C ILE A 319 -10.28 -2.98 4.65
N GLY A 320 -11.06 -1.99 5.08
CA GLY A 320 -11.96 -1.25 4.21
C GLY A 320 -11.25 -0.47 3.12
N ARG A 321 -10.12 0.15 3.47
CA ARG A 321 -9.24 0.86 2.56
C ARG A 321 -8.73 -0.08 1.47
N GLN A 322 -8.20 -1.25 1.83
CA GLN A 322 -7.61 -2.15 0.84
C GLN A 322 -8.65 -2.60 -0.19
N LEU A 323 -9.88 -2.87 0.25
CA LEU A 323 -10.98 -3.16 -0.67
C LEU A 323 -11.24 -1.99 -1.63
N CYS A 324 -11.29 -0.76 -1.10
CA CYS A 324 -11.49 0.43 -1.93
C CYS A 324 -10.35 0.67 -2.92
N VAL A 325 -9.09 0.61 -2.45
CA VAL A 325 -7.88 0.80 -3.25
C VAL A 325 -7.83 -0.22 -4.38
N VAL A 326 -8.07 -1.50 -4.08
CA VAL A 326 -8.02 -2.56 -5.09
C VAL A 326 -9.15 -2.42 -6.11
N SER A 327 -10.36 -2.05 -5.69
CA SER A 327 -11.45 -1.74 -6.62
C SER A 327 -11.13 -0.54 -7.52
N CYS A 328 -10.50 0.50 -6.98
CA CYS A 328 -10.05 1.65 -7.78
C CYS A 328 -8.96 1.22 -8.78
N PHE A 329 -7.96 0.46 -8.33
CA PHE A 329 -6.89 -0.02 -9.20
C PHE A 329 -7.35 -0.98 -10.28
N PHE A 330 -8.39 -1.77 -10.03
CA PHE A 330 -9.00 -2.60 -11.06
C PHE A 330 -9.51 -1.75 -12.24
N VAL A 331 -10.23 -0.66 -11.96
CA VAL A 331 -10.72 0.26 -13.00
C VAL A 331 -9.57 1.05 -13.61
N ILE A 332 -8.63 1.56 -12.81
CA ILE A 332 -7.47 2.30 -13.31
C ILE A 332 -6.63 1.42 -14.24
N ALA A 333 -6.36 0.17 -13.87
CA ALA A 333 -5.62 -0.77 -14.70
C ALA A 333 -6.28 -0.95 -16.07
N ARG A 334 -7.61 -1.09 -16.11
CA ARG A 334 -8.38 -1.15 -17.37
C ARG A 334 -8.14 0.08 -18.25
N VAL A 335 -8.17 1.28 -17.66
CA VAL A 335 -7.93 2.55 -18.35
C VAL A 335 -6.48 2.70 -18.82
N THR A 336 -5.50 2.17 -18.07
CA THR A 336 -4.07 2.40 -18.36
C THR A 336 -3.38 1.31 -19.17
N THR A 337 -3.92 0.09 -19.18
CA THR A 337 -3.32 -1.02 -19.91
C THR A 337 -3.58 -0.84 -21.40
N VAL A 338 -2.49 -0.78 -22.14
CA VAL A 338 -2.49 -0.67 -23.61
C VAL A 338 -2.88 -2.02 -24.19
N SER A 339 -3.78 -2.02 -25.16
CA SER A 339 -4.17 -3.19 -25.94
C SER A 339 -4.50 -2.73 -27.33
N ILE A 340 -3.84 -3.31 -28.32
CA ILE A 340 -4.10 -3.07 -29.74
C ILE A 340 -4.79 -4.29 -30.33
N GLU A 341 -5.72 -4.07 -31.25
CA GLU A 341 -6.34 -5.15 -32.01
C GLU A 341 -5.41 -5.60 -33.15
N ASP A 342 -5.59 -6.84 -33.62
CA ASP A 342 -4.81 -7.39 -34.72
C ASP A 342 -4.99 -6.56 -36.01
N GLY A 343 -3.92 -5.90 -36.44
CA GLY A 343 -3.89 -5.08 -37.66
C GLY A 343 -3.95 -3.57 -37.43
N ASP A 344 -4.06 -3.13 -36.17
CA ASP A 344 -3.95 -1.72 -35.82
C ASP A 344 -2.51 -1.21 -35.80
N ASP A 345 -2.34 0.09 -36.04
CA ASP A 345 -1.05 0.76 -35.90
C ASP A 345 -0.58 0.77 -34.44
N ASN A 346 0.71 0.53 -34.21
CA ASN A 346 1.31 0.63 -32.88
C ASN A 346 1.14 2.05 -32.29
N VAL A 347 1.00 2.13 -30.97
CA VAL A 347 0.84 3.42 -30.27
C VAL A 347 2.06 4.29 -30.52
N LEU A 348 1.84 5.54 -30.96
CA LEU A 348 2.90 6.47 -31.38
C LEU A 348 3.79 5.97 -32.54
N GLY A 349 3.36 4.96 -33.30
CA GLY A 349 4.10 4.41 -34.44
C GLY A 349 5.42 3.74 -34.07
N VAL A 350 5.54 3.21 -32.84
CA VAL A 350 6.75 2.51 -32.39
C VAL A 350 6.87 1.12 -33.02
N GLY A 351 8.03 0.47 -32.89
CA GLY A 351 8.20 -0.92 -33.33
C GLY A 351 7.57 -1.95 -32.37
N ASP A 352 7.29 -3.15 -32.85
CA ASP A 352 6.55 -4.20 -32.14
C ASP A 352 7.16 -4.58 -30.78
N GLY A 353 8.49 -4.51 -30.66
CA GLY A 353 9.15 -4.78 -29.37
C GLY A 353 8.81 -3.75 -28.30
N ALA A 354 8.69 -2.47 -28.67
CA ALA A 354 8.27 -1.41 -27.76
C ALA A 354 6.77 -1.49 -27.46
N GLN A 355 5.97 -1.85 -28.46
CA GLN A 355 4.54 -2.07 -28.29
C GLN A 355 4.24 -3.21 -27.30
N LYS A 356 4.93 -4.36 -27.42
CA LYS A 356 4.86 -5.45 -26.44
C LYS A 356 5.21 -5.02 -25.03
N PHE A 357 6.17 -4.09 -24.89
CA PHE A 357 6.50 -3.51 -23.59
C PHE A 357 5.35 -2.65 -23.04
N PHE A 358 4.65 -1.88 -23.88
CA PHE A 358 3.50 -1.07 -23.47
C PHE A 358 2.32 -1.94 -22.98
N GLU A 359 2.08 -3.07 -23.64
CA GLU A 359 1.04 -4.05 -23.29
C GLU A 359 1.28 -4.78 -21.97
N THR A 360 2.50 -4.73 -21.41
CA THR A 360 2.77 -5.31 -20.08
C THR A 360 2.01 -4.63 -18.94
N GLY A 361 1.47 -3.42 -19.18
CA GLY A 361 0.83 -2.60 -18.15
C GLY A 361 1.80 -1.90 -17.19
N LEU A 362 3.12 -2.10 -17.36
CA LEU A 362 4.14 -1.54 -16.46
C LEU A 362 4.13 0.00 -16.43
N LEU A 363 3.79 0.65 -17.55
CA LEU A 363 3.69 2.11 -17.63
C LEU A 363 2.55 2.65 -16.75
N GLY A 364 1.35 2.04 -16.82
CA GLY A 364 0.23 2.38 -15.96
C GLY A 364 0.53 2.15 -14.48
N ALA A 365 1.20 1.03 -14.18
CA ALA A 365 1.72 0.72 -12.86
C ALA A 365 2.74 1.76 -12.34
N LEU A 366 3.64 2.26 -13.19
CA LEU A 366 4.61 3.29 -12.82
C LEU A 366 3.90 4.62 -12.50
N ILE A 367 2.96 5.04 -13.36
CA ILE A 367 2.18 6.27 -13.15
C ILE A 367 1.46 6.20 -11.81
N THR A 368 0.70 5.13 -11.57
CA THR A 368 -0.08 4.97 -10.36
C THR A 368 0.80 4.88 -9.11
N THR A 369 1.93 4.19 -9.19
CA THR A 369 2.91 4.10 -8.10
C THR A 369 3.43 5.48 -7.71
N ILE A 370 3.84 6.31 -8.68
CA ILE A 370 4.41 7.64 -8.40
C ILE A 370 3.32 8.63 -7.96
N VAL A 371 2.24 8.75 -8.73
CA VAL A 371 1.27 9.85 -8.63
C VAL A 371 0.11 9.52 -7.71
N ALA A 372 -0.41 8.29 -7.76
CA ALA A 372 -1.56 7.88 -6.97
C ALA A 372 -1.16 7.24 -5.62
N SER A 373 0.13 6.99 -5.37
CA SER A 373 0.58 6.35 -4.13
C SER A 373 1.72 7.11 -3.45
N ILE A 374 2.97 6.99 -3.92
CA ILE A 374 4.15 7.48 -3.19
C ILE A 374 4.08 8.98 -2.92
N ALA A 375 3.69 9.80 -3.91
CA ALA A 375 3.59 11.24 -3.72
C ALA A 375 2.70 11.59 -2.53
N TRP A 376 1.56 10.91 -2.38
CA TRP A 376 0.63 11.12 -1.27
C TRP A 376 1.13 10.54 0.05
N GLN A 377 1.81 9.39 0.02
CA GLN A 377 2.45 8.83 1.21
C GLN A 377 3.53 9.77 1.77
N LEU A 378 4.36 10.37 0.91
CA LEU A 378 5.39 11.33 1.29
C LEU A 378 4.79 12.64 1.80
N VAL A 379 3.73 13.15 1.16
CA VAL A 379 3.00 14.33 1.65
C VAL A 379 2.38 14.05 3.03
N ALA A 380 1.77 12.88 3.22
CA ALA A 380 1.18 12.51 4.51
C ALA A 380 2.22 12.25 5.59
N SER A 381 3.40 11.72 5.23
CA SER A 381 4.56 11.58 6.13
C SER A 381 5.02 12.94 6.65
N ALA A 382 5.01 13.96 5.78
CA ALA A 382 5.35 15.34 6.16
C ALA A 382 4.23 16.07 6.92
N PHE A 383 2.96 15.76 6.65
CA PHE A 383 1.79 16.48 7.17
C PHE A 383 0.70 15.58 7.80
N PRO A 384 1.03 14.70 8.76
CA PRO A 384 0.10 13.68 9.23
C PRO A 384 -1.12 14.30 9.95
N LEU A 385 -0.92 15.33 10.77
CA LEU A 385 -2.01 16.03 11.46
C LEU A 385 -2.91 16.79 10.50
N THR A 386 -2.35 17.49 9.51
CA THR A 386 -3.15 18.18 8.48
C THR A 386 -4.01 17.20 7.69
N MET A 387 -3.48 16.02 7.37
CA MET A 387 -4.23 14.96 6.71
C MET A 387 -5.37 14.45 7.61
N LEU A 388 -5.13 14.27 8.90
CA LEU A 388 -6.13 13.86 9.89
C LEU A 388 -7.29 14.87 9.98
N GLY A 389 -6.99 16.18 9.92
CA GLY A 389 -7.97 17.26 10.06
C GLY A 389 -8.74 17.64 8.80
N ASN A 390 -8.72 16.83 7.75
CA ASN A 390 -9.37 17.12 6.46
C ASN A 390 -10.77 16.47 6.35
N VAL A 391 -11.75 17.21 5.80
CA VAL A 391 -13.11 16.69 5.55
C VAL A 391 -13.14 15.47 4.63
N VAL A 392 -12.28 15.43 3.60
CA VAL A 392 -12.19 14.31 2.65
C VAL A 392 -11.70 13.06 3.37
N THR A 393 -10.72 13.19 4.27
CA THR A 393 -10.23 12.11 5.13
C THR A 393 -11.36 11.49 5.94
N TYR A 394 -12.20 12.31 6.57
CA TYR A 394 -13.34 11.83 7.35
C TYR A 394 -14.38 11.07 6.50
N VAL A 395 -14.71 11.59 5.31
CA VAL A 395 -15.66 10.94 4.39
C VAL A 395 -15.11 9.60 3.89
N LEU A 396 -13.85 9.56 3.45
CA LEU A 396 -13.21 8.35 2.97
C LEU A 396 -13.05 7.31 4.09
N LEU A 397 -12.75 7.74 5.33
CA LEU A 397 -12.70 6.85 6.48
C LEU A 397 -14.06 6.16 6.69
N ARG A 398 -15.17 6.90 6.61
CA ARG A 398 -16.51 6.32 6.72
C ARG A 398 -16.82 5.33 5.60
N ILE A 399 -16.43 5.64 4.37
CA ILE A 399 -16.60 4.71 3.24
C ILE A 399 -15.79 3.42 3.49
N CYS A 400 -14.54 3.54 3.95
CA CYS A 400 -13.71 2.38 4.26
C CYS A 400 -14.34 1.55 5.39
N LEU A 401 -14.77 2.18 6.49
CA LEU A 401 -15.43 1.46 7.59
C LEU A 401 -16.75 0.81 7.14
N PHE A 402 -17.49 1.42 6.21
CA PHE A 402 -18.65 0.78 5.59
C PHE A 402 -18.26 -0.45 4.77
N LEU A 403 -17.20 -0.37 3.97
CA LEU A 403 -16.68 -1.51 3.20
C LEU A 403 -16.19 -2.63 4.12
N GLU A 404 -15.52 -2.31 5.23
CA GLU A 404 -15.15 -3.29 6.25
C GLU A 404 -16.41 -3.94 6.85
N ALA A 405 -17.43 -3.15 7.15
CA ALA A 405 -18.68 -3.63 7.72
C ALA A 405 -19.44 -4.60 6.80
N THR A 406 -19.20 -4.61 5.48
CA THR A 406 -19.76 -5.63 4.57
C THR A 406 -19.30 -7.04 4.94
N GLY A 407 -18.11 -7.16 5.55
CA GLY A 407 -17.52 -8.41 5.99
C GLY A 407 -16.88 -9.25 4.89
N ILE A 408 -16.80 -8.76 3.65
CA ILE A 408 -16.20 -9.50 2.51
C ILE A 408 -14.77 -9.96 2.82
N ALA A 409 -13.98 -9.11 3.47
CA ALA A 409 -12.60 -9.38 3.87
C ALA A 409 -12.42 -9.68 5.37
N SER A 410 -13.49 -9.99 6.11
CA SER A 410 -13.41 -10.27 7.56
C SER A 410 -12.53 -11.46 7.94
N GLY A 411 -12.22 -12.37 7.02
CA GLY A 411 -11.27 -13.46 7.25
C GLY A 411 -9.85 -12.94 7.51
N ALA A 412 -9.52 -11.70 7.11
CA ALA A 412 -8.27 -11.05 7.51
C ALA A 412 -8.16 -10.93 9.05
N TRP A 413 -9.27 -10.64 9.76
CA TRP A 413 -9.28 -10.64 11.22
C TRP A 413 -8.99 -12.01 11.82
N VAL A 414 -9.50 -13.07 11.17
CA VAL A 414 -9.28 -14.46 11.62
C VAL A 414 -7.82 -14.84 11.41
N LEU A 415 -7.28 -14.59 10.22
CA LEU A 415 -5.87 -14.81 9.90
C LEU A 415 -4.94 -14.02 10.83
N ALA A 416 -5.24 -12.73 11.06
CA ALA A 416 -4.48 -11.88 11.98
C ALA A 416 -4.48 -12.48 13.40
N SER A 417 -5.64 -12.95 13.87
CA SER A 417 -5.77 -13.60 15.17
C SER A 417 -4.98 -14.90 15.28
N ILE A 418 -4.96 -15.72 14.22
CA ILE A 418 -4.16 -16.95 14.15
C ILE A 418 -2.68 -16.58 14.16
N HIS A 419 -2.26 -15.67 13.28
CA HIS A 419 -0.88 -15.22 13.17
C HIS A 419 -0.37 -14.65 14.49
N LYS A 420 -1.14 -13.77 15.15
CA LYS A 420 -0.82 -13.22 16.47
C LYS A 420 -0.61 -14.31 17.52
N LYS A 421 -1.46 -15.34 17.55
CA LYS A 421 -1.33 -16.46 18.50
C LYS A 421 -0.11 -17.33 18.21
N VAL A 422 0.15 -17.62 16.94
CA VAL A 422 1.29 -18.46 16.52
C VAL A 422 2.62 -17.76 16.78
N ALA A 423 2.70 -16.46 16.46
CA ALA A 423 3.91 -15.67 16.64
C ALA A 423 4.08 -15.14 18.08
N GLY A 424 3.05 -15.25 18.92
CA GLY A 424 3.10 -14.78 20.31
C GLY A 424 3.04 -13.26 20.47
N PHE A 425 2.58 -12.53 19.45
CA PHE A 425 2.57 -11.06 19.48
C PHE A 425 1.74 -10.51 20.64
N GLN A 426 2.28 -9.50 21.29
CA GLN A 426 1.67 -8.66 22.28
C GLN A 426 1.38 -7.29 21.71
N LYS A 427 0.52 -6.54 22.39
CA LYS A 427 0.34 -5.14 22.02
C LYS A 427 1.57 -4.34 22.44
N ASP A 428 1.93 -3.30 21.69
CA ASP A 428 3.10 -2.48 22.00
C ASP A 428 3.02 -1.91 23.43
N GLU A 429 1.81 -1.57 23.89
CA GLU A 429 1.59 -0.99 25.22
C GLU A 429 1.99 -1.94 26.36
N VAL A 430 2.11 -3.25 26.11
CA VAL A 430 2.65 -4.21 27.09
C VAL A 430 4.13 -3.96 27.37
N TYR A 431 4.86 -3.45 26.38
CA TYR A 431 6.30 -3.22 26.47
C TYR A 431 6.65 -1.77 26.81
N VAL A 432 5.91 -0.81 26.25
CA VAL A 432 6.23 0.62 26.32
C VAL A 432 5.15 1.47 27.00
N GLY A 433 4.13 0.85 27.61
CA GLY A 433 3.00 1.55 28.23
C GLY A 433 2.09 2.26 27.23
N THR A 434 1.04 2.92 27.71
CA THR A 434 0.22 3.83 26.88
C THR A 434 0.90 5.19 26.67
N ALA A 435 0.40 6.01 25.74
CA ALA A 435 0.92 7.36 25.52
C ALA A 435 0.81 8.21 26.81
N GLU A 436 -0.30 8.06 27.54
CA GLU A 436 -0.55 8.75 28.81
C GLU A 436 0.39 8.27 29.92
N GLU A 437 0.63 6.96 30.02
CA GLU A 437 1.57 6.38 30.99
C GLU A 437 3.00 6.84 30.72
N ARG A 438 3.42 6.85 29.45
CA ARG A 438 4.72 7.36 29.01
C ARG A 438 4.90 8.83 29.36
N ALA A 439 3.91 9.67 29.06
CA ALA A 439 3.91 11.09 29.41
C ALA A 439 4.03 11.31 30.92
N ALA A 440 3.30 10.53 31.73
CA ALA A 440 3.36 10.60 33.19
C ALA A 440 4.71 10.17 33.78
N GLN A 441 5.45 9.29 33.09
CA GLN A 441 6.75 8.75 33.54
C GLN A 441 7.96 9.55 33.05
N GLY A 442 7.75 10.69 32.38
CA GLY A 442 8.84 11.51 31.83
C GLY A 442 9.48 10.94 30.57
N HIS A 443 8.89 9.88 29.98
CA HIS A 443 9.21 9.34 28.67
C HIS A 443 8.11 9.68 27.65
N GLY A 444 7.52 10.88 27.76
CA GLY A 444 6.47 11.33 26.86
C GLY A 444 6.90 11.18 25.41
N ASP A 445 5.97 10.78 24.55
CA ASP A 445 6.23 10.61 23.13
C ASP A 445 6.84 11.89 22.55
N LYS A 446 7.81 11.72 21.66
CA LYS A 446 8.45 12.86 21.00
C LYS A 446 7.37 13.62 20.24
N LYS A 447 7.29 14.93 20.45
CA LYS A 447 6.37 15.77 19.68
C LYS A 447 6.73 15.64 18.21
N ILE A 448 5.74 15.51 17.32
CA ILE A 448 5.95 15.48 15.87
C ILE A 448 6.61 16.79 15.34
N HIS A 449 6.67 17.84 16.16
CA HIS A 449 7.46 19.04 15.88
C HIS A 449 8.98 18.87 16.04
N ASP A 450 9.44 17.82 16.72
CA ASP A 450 10.85 17.45 16.68
C ASP A 450 11.10 16.69 15.39
N LYS A 451 12.23 17.02 14.75
CA LYS A 451 12.76 16.61 13.44
C LYS A 451 12.83 15.09 13.13
N GLU A 452 12.04 14.25 13.76
CA GLU A 452 12.09 12.78 13.63
C GLU A 452 10.91 12.17 12.85
N ILE A 453 9.82 12.92 12.59
CA ILE A 453 8.75 12.51 11.63
C ILE A 453 8.38 13.70 10.77
N GLY A 454 8.83 13.69 9.52
CA GLY A 454 8.57 14.79 8.60
C GLY A 454 9.61 15.90 8.71
N HIS A 455 9.87 16.46 7.54
CA HIS A 455 11.03 17.30 7.24
C HIS A 455 10.68 18.78 7.34
N LEU A 456 10.06 19.24 8.43
CA LEU A 456 9.56 20.62 8.46
C LEU A 456 9.69 21.38 9.77
N THR A 457 10.29 22.55 9.62
CA THR A 457 10.12 23.70 10.50
C THR A 457 9.35 24.78 9.73
N GLY A 458 8.25 25.24 10.30
CA GLY A 458 7.50 26.43 9.88
C GLY A 458 7.03 27.16 11.12
#